data_AF-A0AAU8X647-F1
#
_entry.id   AF-A0AAU8X647-F1
#
_cell.length_a   1.000
_cell.length_b   1.000
_cell.length_c   1.000
_cell.angle_alpha   90.00
_cell.angle_beta   90.00
_cell.angle_gamma   90.00
#
_symmetry.space_group_name_H-M   'P 1'
#
loop_
_entity.id
_entity.type
_entity.pdbx_description
1 polymer ?
#
loop_
_entity_poly.entity_id
_entity_poly.type
_entity_poly.pdbx_seq_one_letter_code
_entity_poly.pdbx_strand_id
1 'polypeptide(L)' 'MNIIFVLIPIAILFVIIAGAVFFWAIRSEQFEDLDRQGSNILFDEDKPAQKPSEHTSDDRQP' A
#
# COMPACT_ATOMS: atom_id res chain seq x y z
N MET A 1 14.80 -4.59 41.01
CA MET A 1 15.54 -4.00 39.87
C MET A 1 15.97 -5.12 38.91
N ASN A 2 15.04 -5.64 38.11
CA ASN A 2 15.31 -6.75 37.17
C ASN A 2 14.59 -6.59 35.83
N ILE A 3 13.49 -5.81 35.81
CA ILE A 3 12.69 -5.54 34.61
C ILE A 3 13.49 -4.86 33.49
N ILE A 4 14.53 -4.10 33.86
CA ILE A 4 15.40 -3.39 32.91
C ILE A 4 16.09 -4.36 31.96
N PHE A 5 16.46 -5.56 32.43
CA PHE A 5 17.05 -6.62 31.61
C PHE A 5 16.08 -7.23 30.60
N VAL A 6 14.77 -7.09 30.82
CA VAL A 6 13.72 -7.53 29.88
C VAL A 6 13.31 -6.38 28.95
N LEU A 7 13.30 -5.15 29.48
CA LEU A 7 12.83 -3.98 28.73
C LEU A 7 13.84 -3.55 27.65
N ILE A 8 15.14 -3.61 27.93
CA ILE A 8 16.20 -3.29 26.96
C ILE A 8 16.12 -4.16 25.70
N PRO A 9 16.11 -5.51 25.76
CA PRO A 9 16.05 -6.34 24.56
C PRO A 9 14.73 -6.19 23.80
N ILE A 10 13.62 -5.98 24.50
CA ILE A 10 12.33 -5.69 23.87
C ILE A 10 12.40 -4.37 23.09
N ALA A 11 12.97 -3.31 23.68
CA ALA A 11 13.14 -2.04 22.99
C ALA A 11 14.04 -2.16 21.75
N ILE A 12 15.15 -2.90 21.85
CA ILE A 12 16.03 -3.17 20.71
C ILE A 12 15.26 -3.92 19.60
N LEU A 13 14.45 -4.91 19.96
CA LEU A 13 13.62 -5.64 19.01
C LEU A 13 12.65 -4.70 18.27
N PHE A 14 11.98 -3.80 18.98
CA PHE A 14 11.10 -2.80 18.34
C PHE A 14 11.86 -1.89 17.38
N VAL A 15 13.06 -1.43 17.75
CA VAL A 15 13.89 -0.59 16.88
C VAL A 15 14.29 -1.34 15.61
N ILE A 16 14.66 -2.62 15.72
CA ILE A 16 15.01 -3.47 14.57
C ILE A 16 13.80 -3.64 13.65
N ILE A 17 12.63 -3.96 14.20
CA ILE A 17 11.38 -4.14 13.43
C ILE A 17 11.01 -2.83 12.74
N ALA A 18 11.02 -1.71 13.46
CA ALA A 18 10.73 -0.40 12.90
C ALA A 18 11.71 -0.04 11.77
N GLY A 19 13.01 -0.27 11.97
CA GLY A 19 14.03 -0.05 10.95
C GLY A 19 13.83 -0.94 9.72
N ALA A 20 13.48 -2.22 9.90
CA ALA A 20 13.21 -3.13 8.80
C ALA A 20 11.98 -2.72 7.99
N VAL A 21 10.88 -2.37 8.66
CA VAL A 21 9.65 -1.88 8.01
C VAL A 21 9.92 -0.56 7.30
N PHE A 22 10.65 0.36 7.93
CA PHE A 22 11.00 1.65 7.33
C PHE A 22 11.87 1.48 6.08
N PHE A 23 12.90 0.63 6.15
CA PHE A 23 13.75 0.34 4.99
C PHE A 23 12.98 -0.36 3.87
N TRP A 24 12.09 -1.30 4.22
CA TRP A 24 11.18 -1.93 3.27
C TRP A 24 10.25 -0.90 2.62
N ALA A 25 9.70 0.04 3.37
CA ALA A 25 8.82 1.10 2.86
C ALA A 25 9.54 2.11 1.95
N ILE A 26 10.83 2.39 2.17
CA ILE A 26 11.64 3.20 1.26
C ILE A 26 11.87 2.48 -0.07
N ARG A 27 12.14 1.17 0.01
CA ARG A 27 12.44 0.36 -1.18
C ARG A 27 11.19 -0.04 -1.95
N SER A 28 10.07 -0.18 -1.26
CA SER A 28 8.76 -0.33 -1.88
C SER A 28 8.36 1.05 -2.42
N GLU A 29 7.96 1.15 -3.68
CA GLU A 29 7.46 2.38 -4.31
C GLU A 29 6.08 2.80 -3.73
N GLN A 30 5.90 2.74 -2.41
CA GLN A 30 4.70 3.18 -1.67
C GLN A 30 4.37 4.65 -1.93
N PHE A 31 5.32 5.42 -2.45
CA PHE A 31 5.10 6.79 -2.92
C PHE A 31 4.33 6.84 -4.25
N GLU A 32 4.53 5.88 -5.17
CA GLU A 32 3.76 5.84 -6.43
C GLU A 32 2.29 5.48 -6.19
N ASP A 33 2.01 4.60 -5.22
CA ASP A 33 0.63 4.19 -4.92
C ASP A 33 -0.18 5.32 -4.22
N LEU A 34 0.50 6.19 -3.46
CA LEU A 34 -0.10 7.41 -2.90
C LEU A 34 -0.41 8.45 -3.99
N ASP A 35 0.47 8.60 -4.98
CA ASP A 35 0.30 9.54 -6.09
C ASP A 35 -0.88 9.11 -7.01
N ARG A 36 -1.02 7.81 -7.22
CA ARG A 36 -2.14 7.21 -7.97
C ARG A 36 -3.49 7.38 -7.26
N GLN A 37 -3.54 7.27 -5.94
CA GLN A 37 -4.78 7.48 -5.17
C GLN A 37 -5.12 8.97 -5.01
N GLY A 38 -4.11 9.84 -4.84
CA GLY A 38 -4.30 11.29 -4.72
C GLY A 38 -4.82 11.94 -6.01
N SER A 39 -4.41 11.42 -7.18
CA SER A 39 -4.95 11.88 -8.47
C SER A 39 -6.40 11.44 -8.70
N ASN A 40 -6.83 10.28 -8.20
CA ASN A 40 -8.23 9.86 -8.33
C ASN A 40 -9.19 10.77 -7.55
N ILE A 41 -8.82 11.27 -6.37
CA ILE A 41 -9.74 12.08 -5.55
C ILE A 41 -10.01 13.49 -6.10
N LEU A 42 -9.08 14.05 -6.88
CA LEU A 42 -9.21 15.39 -7.47
C LEU A 42 -9.81 15.36 -8.89
N PHE A 43 -9.74 14.21 -9.57
CA PHE A 43 -10.18 14.06 -10.97
C PHE A 43 -11.36 13.07 -11.16
N ASP A 44 -11.88 12.44 -10.10
CA ASP A 44 -13.05 11.54 -10.17
C ASP A 44 -14.40 12.28 -10.27
N GLU A 45 -14.47 13.60 -10.04
CA GLU A 45 -15.74 14.34 -10.21
C GLU A 45 -16.12 14.54 -11.70
N ASP A 46 -15.18 14.35 -12.63
CA ASP A 46 -15.38 14.64 -14.06
C ASP A 46 -15.45 13.39 -14.96
N LYS A 47 -15.42 12.17 -14.41
CA LYS A 47 -15.55 10.94 -15.22
C LYS A 47 -16.92 10.28 -15.04
N PRO A 48 -17.75 10.19 -16.09
CA PRO A 48 -18.98 9.40 -16.02
C PRO A 48 -18.58 7.96 -15.71
N ALA A 49 -19.19 7.39 -14.67
CA ALA A 49 -18.96 6.03 -14.19
C ALA A 49 -18.92 5.03 -15.35
N GLN A 50 -17.72 4.64 -15.78
CA GLN A 50 -17.56 3.47 -16.64
C GLN A 50 -17.76 2.26 -15.75
N LYS A 51 -19.00 1.78 -15.77
CA LYS A 51 -19.41 0.51 -15.17
C LYS A 51 -18.65 -0.66 -15.83
N PRO A 52 -18.53 -1.78 -15.12
CA PRO A 52 -17.45 -2.76 -15.25
C PRO A 52 -17.35 -3.40 -16.63
N SER A 53 -16.11 -3.65 -17.03
CA SER A 53 -15.71 -4.51 -18.14
C SER A 53 -16.61 -5.75 -18.25
N GLU A 54 -17.43 -5.75 -19.28
CA GLU A 54 -18.23 -6.88 -19.73
C GLU A 54 -17.27 -7.95 -20.26
N HIS A 55 -17.25 -9.08 -19.57
CA HIS A 55 -16.52 -10.26 -19.95
C HIS A 55 -17.02 -10.77 -21.29
N THR A 56 -16.09 -10.94 -22.23
CA THR A 56 -16.16 -11.70 -23.46
C THR A 56 -17.12 -12.91 -23.43
N SER A 57 -18.04 -12.94 -24.39
CA SER A 57 -18.37 -14.12 -25.18
C SER A 57 -18.67 -13.61 -26.59
N ASP A 58 -17.64 -13.52 -27.43
CA ASP A 58 -17.37 -14.51 -28.48
C ASP A 58 -18.66 -15.00 -29.15
N ASP A 59 -19.11 -14.27 -30.15
CA ASP A 59 -19.87 -14.89 -31.24
C ASP A 59 -19.44 -14.24 -32.57
N ARG A 60 -18.45 -14.89 -33.21
CA ARG A 60 -18.15 -14.65 -34.62
C ARG A 60 -19.32 -15.15 -35.46
N GLN A 61 -19.89 -14.18 -36.18
CA GLN A 61 -20.57 -14.23 -37.48
C GLN A 61 -20.48 -15.52 -38.33
N PRO A 62 -21.50 -15.78 -39.19
CA PRO A 62 -21.81 -14.91 -40.34
C PRO A 62 -23.20 -14.27 -40.36
#